data_AF-A0A7C3TME4-F1
#
_entry.id   AF-A0A7C3TME4-F1
#
_cell.length_a   1.000
_cell.length_b   1.000
_cell.length_c   1.000
_cell.angle_alpha   90.00
_cell.angle_beta   90.00
_cell.angle_gamma   90.00
#
_symmetry.space_group_name_H-M   'P 1'
#
loop_
_entity.id
_entity.type
_entity.pdbx_description
1 polymer ?
#
loop_
_entity_poly.entity_id
_entity_poly.type
_entity_poly.pdbx_seq_one_letter_code
_entity_poly.pdbx_strand_id
1 'polypeptide(L)'
;MNIASITAVSAAGLLLLAARVAHAAAPATRPVPATQRFAAEIAAFEKRDQAAPPPQGAIVFTGSSSIRMWGNALAEDMKPLVAINRGFGGSTTSDLLQYMDRIVLPYRPRAIVVYCGENDIAGGATPQKVLDNMKTFVARARQALPDVRIYYISMKPSHSRWKLWDRISEGNRLIKEWAAQAGVTYIDITAAMLDADGLPRSDIFLPDRLHMNRKGYELWIPLIKKRLEADLGDGG
;
A
#
# COMPACT_ATOMS: atom_id res chain seq x y z
N MET A 1 -34.07 64.65 -62.33
CA MET A 1 -34.33 63.29 -62.86
C MET A 1 -33.73 62.29 -61.88
N ASN A 2 -34.34 61.19 -61.45
CA ASN A 2 -35.70 60.69 -61.50
C ASN A 2 -35.70 59.52 -60.48
N ILE A 3 -36.74 59.41 -59.65
CA ILE A 3 -37.30 58.19 -59.00
C ILE A 3 -36.37 57.07 -58.51
N ALA A 4 -36.53 56.73 -57.22
CA ALA A 4 -36.68 55.34 -56.80
C ALA A 4 -37.71 55.26 -55.67
N SER A 5 -38.82 54.59 -55.98
CA SER A 5 -39.97 54.34 -55.12
C SER A 5 -39.98 52.88 -54.66
N ILE A 6 -40.47 52.70 -53.42
CA ILE A 6 -41.24 51.56 -52.90
C ILE A 6 -40.54 50.21 -52.76
N THR A 7 -40.53 49.70 -51.52
CA THR A 7 -40.73 48.28 -51.11
C THR A 7 -40.58 48.24 -49.59
N ALA A 8 -41.22 47.40 -48.79
CA ALA A 8 -42.43 46.60 -48.85
C ALA A 8 -42.66 46.19 -47.37
N VAL A 9 -43.92 46.18 -46.92
CA VAL A 9 -44.31 45.71 -45.59
C VAL A 9 -44.16 44.19 -45.53
N SER A 10 -43.65 43.63 -44.44
CA SER A 10 -43.78 42.18 -44.17
C SER A 10 -43.89 41.87 -42.67
N ALA A 11 -45.10 41.42 -42.34
CA ALA A 11 -45.55 40.41 -41.38
C ALA A 11 -44.76 40.19 -40.06
N ALA A 12 -45.44 40.50 -38.95
CA ALA A 12 -45.09 40.06 -37.61
C ALA A 12 -45.40 38.55 -37.43
N GLY A 13 -44.37 37.75 -37.14
CA GLY A 13 -44.48 36.36 -36.72
C GLY A 13 -44.54 36.25 -35.19
N LEU A 14 -45.61 35.63 -34.67
CA LEU A 14 -45.83 35.36 -33.25
C LEU A 14 -44.95 34.17 -32.81
N LEU A 15 -43.93 34.40 -31.99
CA LEU A 15 -43.14 33.31 -31.38
C LEU A 15 -43.81 32.81 -30.09
N LEU A 16 -44.32 31.58 -30.12
CA LEU A 16 -44.72 30.81 -28.94
C LEU A 16 -43.46 30.25 -28.23
N LEU A 17 -43.18 30.75 -27.03
CA LEU A 17 -42.08 30.26 -26.20
C LEU A 17 -42.54 29.07 -25.35
N ALA A 18 -42.24 27.84 -25.79
CA ALA A 18 -42.45 26.65 -24.97
C ALA A 18 -41.30 26.51 -23.95
N ALA A 19 -41.59 26.77 -22.67
CA ALA A 19 -40.64 26.56 -21.58
C ALA A 19 -40.46 25.04 -21.35
N ARG A 20 -39.26 24.52 -21.62
CA ARG A 20 -38.89 23.15 -21.23
C ARG A 20 -38.44 23.14 -19.78
N VAL A 21 -39.19 22.45 -18.92
CA VAL A 21 -38.74 22.12 -17.56
C VAL A 21 -37.73 20.97 -17.66
N ALA A 22 -36.46 21.27 -17.42
CA ALA A 22 -35.42 20.24 -17.33
C ALA A 22 -35.60 19.46 -16.02
N HIS A 23 -35.91 18.17 -16.12
CA HIS A 23 -35.80 17.24 -15.00
C HIS A 23 -34.30 17.04 -14.71
N ALA A 24 -33.83 17.52 -13.56
CA ALA A 24 -32.49 17.22 -13.09
C ALA A 24 -32.42 15.72 -12.73
N ALA A 25 -31.68 14.95 -13.53
CA ALA A 25 -31.33 13.58 -13.17
C ALA A 25 -30.48 13.60 -11.89
N ALA A 26 -30.83 12.76 -10.92
CA ALA A 26 -29.99 12.53 -9.75
C ALA A 26 -28.58 12.10 -10.20
N PRO A 27 -27.50 12.63 -9.61
CA PRO A 27 -26.17 12.31 -10.06
C PRO A 27 -25.90 10.83 -9.82
N ALA A 28 -25.60 10.10 -10.90
CA ALA A 28 -25.04 8.76 -10.82
C ALA A 28 -23.76 8.81 -9.95
N THR A 29 -23.66 7.93 -8.96
CA THR A 29 -22.47 7.80 -8.11
C THR A 29 -21.29 7.35 -8.96
N ARG A 30 -20.44 8.30 -9.37
CA ARG A 30 -19.18 7.99 -10.06
C ARG A 30 -18.26 7.23 -9.09
N PRO A 31 -17.56 6.17 -9.54
CA PRO A 31 -16.50 5.58 -8.74
C PRO A 31 -15.43 6.64 -8.45
N VAL A 32 -15.05 6.75 -7.17
CA VAL A 32 -14.02 7.68 -6.71
C VAL A 32 -12.70 7.35 -7.43
N PRO A 33 -12.03 8.32 -8.09
CA PRO A 33 -10.76 8.08 -8.75
C PRO A 33 -9.70 7.54 -7.77
N ALA A 34 -8.83 6.65 -8.24
CA ALA A 34 -7.76 6.00 -7.47
C ALA A 34 -6.72 6.96 -6.85
N THR A 35 -6.85 8.28 -7.03
CA THR A 35 -5.83 9.27 -6.64
C THR A 35 -5.88 9.68 -5.16
N GLN A 36 -6.88 9.25 -4.37
CA GLN A 36 -7.07 9.73 -2.98
C GLN A 36 -7.18 8.64 -1.92
N ARG A 37 -7.22 7.36 -2.28
CA ARG A 37 -7.34 6.30 -1.27
C ARG A 37 -6.08 6.30 -0.41
N PHE A 38 -6.25 6.46 0.90
CA PHE A 38 -5.20 6.62 1.92
C PHE A 38 -4.55 8.00 2.04
N ALA A 39 -4.89 8.99 1.19
CA ALA A 39 -4.27 10.32 1.25
C ALA A 39 -4.33 10.98 2.65
N ALA A 40 -5.42 10.76 3.39
CA ALA A 40 -5.56 11.24 4.77
C ALA A 40 -4.60 10.54 5.75
N GLU A 41 -4.38 9.23 5.61
CA GLU A 41 -3.38 8.50 6.41
C GLU A 41 -1.96 8.99 6.10
N ILE A 42 -1.66 9.25 4.82
CA ILE A 42 -0.37 9.79 4.39
C ILE A 42 -0.14 11.20 4.95
N ALA A 43 -1.14 12.08 4.84
CA ALA A 43 -1.08 13.42 5.42
C ALA A 43 -0.91 13.39 6.94
N ALA A 44 -1.47 12.38 7.62
CA ALA A 44 -1.29 12.19 9.06
C ALA A 44 0.13 11.74 9.44
N PHE A 45 0.88 11.06 8.57
CA PHE A 45 2.32 10.85 8.77
C PHE A 45 3.07 12.17 8.66
N GLU A 46 2.87 12.92 7.56
CA GLU A 46 3.56 14.18 7.30
C GLU A 46 3.34 15.21 8.42
N LYS A 47 2.09 15.34 8.88
CA LYS A 47 1.76 16.24 10.00
C LYS A 47 2.45 15.83 11.30
N ARG A 48 2.56 14.53 11.59
CA ARG A 48 3.28 14.05 12.77
C ARG A 48 4.78 14.31 12.67
N ASP A 49 5.35 14.12 11.49
CA ASP A 49 6.79 14.31 11.26
C ASP A 49 7.19 15.79 11.30
N GLN A 50 6.30 16.70 10.92
CA GLN A 50 6.50 18.14 11.13
C GLN A 50 6.56 18.51 12.61
N ALA A 51 5.74 17.85 13.45
CA ALA A 51 5.71 18.10 14.89
C ALA A 51 6.85 17.40 15.64
N ALA A 52 7.24 16.21 15.17
CA ALA A 52 8.30 15.39 15.75
C ALA A 52 9.05 14.67 14.62
N PRO A 53 10.14 15.29 14.09
CA PRO A 53 10.92 14.70 13.02
C PRO A 53 11.45 13.31 13.42
N PRO A 54 11.27 12.29 12.57
CA PRO A 54 11.81 10.97 12.86
C PRO A 54 13.34 10.96 12.89
N PRO A 55 13.93 10.04 13.68
CA PRO A 55 15.37 9.91 13.76
C PRO A 55 15.99 9.55 12.39
N GLN A 56 17.17 10.10 12.12
CA GLN A 56 17.95 9.75 10.93
C GLN A 56 18.44 8.29 11.00
N GLY A 57 18.67 7.67 9.85
CA GLY A 57 19.19 6.30 9.78
C GLY A 57 18.22 5.23 10.25
N ALA A 58 16.94 5.55 10.44
CA ALA A 58 15.93 4.61 10.88
C ALA A 58 15.62 3.51 9.84
N ILE A 59 14.99 2.44 10.33
CA ILE A 59 14.41 1.36 9.53
C ILE A 59 12.94 1.68 9.28
N VAL A 60 12.56 1.91 8.03
CA VAL A 60 11.16 2.19 7.67
C VAL A 60 10.43 0.87 7.41
N PHE A 61 9.44 0.57 8.24
CA PHE A 61 8.48 -0.50 8.00
C PHE A 61 7.28 0.06 7.26
N THR A 62 6.97 -0.48 6.08
CA THR A 62 5.88 0.01 5.24
C THR A 62 5.09 -1.12 4.57
N GLY A 63 4.01 -0.74 3.90
CA GLY A 63 3.07 -1.64 3.26
C GLY A 63 1.68 -1.50 3.86
N SER A 64 1.05 -2.63 4.14
CA SER A 64 -0.40 -2.69 4.40
C SER A 64 -0.78 -2.76 5.89
N SER A 65 -2.06 -3.07 6.13
CA SER A 65 -2.69 -3.03 7.45
C SER A 65 -1.96 -3.85 8.51
N SER A 66 -1.28 -4.95 8.17
CA SER A 66 -0.48 -5.71 9.15
C SER A 66 0.68 -4.88 9.72
N ILE A 67 1.32 -4.01 8.93
CA ILE A 67 2.34 -3.09 9.46
C ILE A 67 1.66 -1.96 10.21
N ARG A 68 0.60 -1.35 9.64
CA ARG A 68 -0.15 -0.26 10.27
C ARG A 68 -0.64 -0.65 11.68
N MET A 69 -1.22 -1.84 11.82
CA MET A 69 -1.85 -2.33 13.05
C MET A 69 -0.86 -2.88 14.07
N TRP A 70 0.40 -3.09 13.70
CA TRP A 70 1.47 -3.29 14.67
C TRP A 70 1.61 -2.06 15.58
N GLY A 71 1.27 -0.88 15.03
CA GLY A 71 1.10 0.35 15.78
C GLY A 71 2.38 0.77 16.50
N ASN A 72 2.22 1.23 17.74
CA ASN A 72 3.32 1.72 18.56
C ASN A 72 4.23 0.61 19.09
N ALA A 73 3.73 -0.63 19.18
CA ALA A 73 4.52 -1.76 19.66
C ALA A 73 5.69 -2.10 18.72
N LEU A 74 5.58 -1.77 17.43
CA LEU A 74 6.63 -2.05 16.43
C LEU A 74 7.99 -1.48 16.83
N ALA A 75 8.04 -0.23 17.31
CA ALA A 75 9.30 0.40 17.70
C ALA A 75 9.93 -0.30 18.91
N GLU A 76 9.11 -0.69 19.90
CA GLU A 76 9.57 -1.41 21.08
C GLU A 76 10.04 -2.84 20.75
N ASP A 77 9.27 -3.55 19.93
CA ASP A 77 9.59 -4.92 19.52
C ASP A 77 10.91 -5.01 18.73
N MET A 78 11.29 -3.94 18.02
CA MET A 78 12.49 -3.89 17.20
C MET A 78 13.73 -3.35 17.94
N LYS A 79 13.60 -2.82 19.16
CA LYS A 79 14.77 -2.34 19.95
C LYS A 79 15.87 -3.41 20.03
N PRO A 80 17.15 -3.05 19.89
CA PRO A 80 17.69 -1.68 19.86
C PRO A 80 17.57 -0.97 18.50
N LEU A 81 17.06 -1.64 17.47
CA LEU A 81 16.91 -1.04 16.14
C LEU A 81 15.86 0.08 16.17
N VAL A 82 16.21 1.21 15.56
CA VAL A 82 15.32 2.37 15.45
C VAL A 82 14.35 2.14 14.29
N ALA A 83 13.15 1.67 14.59
CA ALA A 83 12.12 1.34 13.60
C ALA A 83 10.98 2.38 13.55
N ILE A 84 10.52 2.70 12.35
CA ILE A 84 9.43 3.63 12.09
C ILE A 84 8.31 2.92 11.35
N ASN A 85 7.08 3.07 11.85
CA ASN A 85 5.88 2.52 11.23
C ASN A 85 5.31 3.50 10.18
N ARG A 86 5.31 3.07 8.92
CA ARG A 86 4.72 3.71 7.74
C ARG A 86 3.82 2.74 6.96
N GLY A 87 3.24 1.78 7.67
CA GLY A 87 2.14 0.98 7.15
C GLY A 87 0.86 1.81 7.11
N PHE A 88 0.10 1.68 6.04
CA PHE A 88 -1.20 2.33 5.86
C PHE A 88 -2.23 1.24 5.47
N GLY A 89 -3.52 1.57 5.38
CA GLY A 89 -4.69 0.65 5.30
C GLY A 89 -4.59 -0.65 4.46
N GLY A 90 -5.67 -1.01 3.76
CA GLY A 90 -5.68 -2.21 2.90
C GLY A 90 -4.85 -2.01 1.61
N SER A 91 -3.66 -1.45 1.72
CA SER A 91 -2.83 -1.00 0.60
C SER A 91 -2.30 -2.17 -0.21
N THR A 92 -2.16 -1.91 -1.50
CA THR A 92 -1.57 -2.80 -2.51
C THR A 92 -0.14 -2.36 -2.80
N THR A 93 0.60 -3.17 -3.56
CA THR A 93 1.93 -2.77 -4.04
C THR A 93 1.88 -1.55 -4.97
N SER A 94 0.76 -1.35 -5.68
CA SER A 94 0.52 -0.14 -6.49
C SER A 94 0.37 1.11 -5.61
N ASP A 95 -0.36 1.00 -4.50
CA ASP A 95 -0.51 2.12 -3.55
C ASP A 95 0.83 2.45 -2.89
N LEU A 96 1.64 1.43 -2.57
CA LEU A 96 2.98 1.62 -2.03
C LEU A 96 3.88 2.40 -3.01
N LEU A 97 3.85 2.05 -4.30
CA LEU A 97 4.56 2.79 -5.36
C LEU A 97 4.10 4.24 -5.49
N GLN A 98 2.79 4.47 -5.34
CA GLN A 98 2.22 5.82 -5.41
C GLN A 98 2.69 6.71 -4.25
N TYR A 99 2.85 6.15 -3.05
CA TYR A 99 3.14 6.94 -1.85
C TYR A 99 4.59 6.88 -1.37
N MET A 100 5.46 6.06 -1.96
CA MET A 100 6.84 5.88 -1.47
C MET A 100 7.65 7.18 -1.35
N ASP A 101 7.42 8.16 -2.24
CA ASP A 101 8.12 9.46 -2.19
C ASP A 101 7.69 10.31 -0.99
N ARG A 102 6.58 9.95 -0.33
CA ARG A 102 6.01 10.65 0.83
C ARG A 102 6.22 9.89 2.14
N ILE A 103 6.28 8.55 2.10
CA ILE A 103 6.32 7.71 3.31
C ILE A 103 7.55 6.80 3.41
N VAL A 104 8.49 6.88 2.47
CA VAL A 104 9.76 6.12 2.54
C VAL A 104 10.94 7.04 2.34
N LEU A 105 11.01 7.71 1.18
CA LEU A 105 12.19 8.48 0.79
C LEU A 105 12.52 9.68 1.70
N PRO A 106 11.55 10.44 2.24
CA PRO A 106 11.85 11.59 3.11
C PRO A 106 12.67 11.23 4.35
N TYR A 107 12.61 9.97 4.79
CA TYR A 107 13.32 9.50 5.98
C TYR A 107 14.78 9.13 5.73
N ARG A 108 15.21 9.05 4.46
CA ARG A 108 16.52 8.53 4.03
C ARG A 108 16.94 7.28 4.84
N PRO A 109 16.07 6.25 4.90
CA PRO A 109 16.30 5.11 5.77
C PRO A 109 17.53 4.32 5.35
N ARG A 110 18.23 3.73 6.32
CA ARG A 110 19.27 2.73 6.03
C ARG A 110 18.69 1.40 5.58
N ALA A 111 17.44 1.12 5.96
CA ALA A 111 16.72 -0.09 5.60
C ALA A 111 15.22 0.13 5.43
N ILE A 112 14.61 -0.59 4.48
CA ILE A 112 13.18 -0.60 4.23
C ILE A 112 12.66 -2.02 4.41
N VAL A 113 11.66 -2.21 5.26
CA VAL A 113 10.96 -3.48 5.48
C VAL A 113 9.55 -3.37 4.90
N VAL A 114 9.27 -4.18 3.88
CA VAL A 114 8.00 -4.16 3.14
C VAL A 114 7.17 -5.39 3.47
N TYR A 115 5.90 -5.17 3.78
CA TYR A 115 4.86 -6.21 3.78
C TYR A 115 3.64 -5.76 2.97
N CYS A 116 3.49 -6.30 1.76
CA CYS A 116 2.38 -5.99 0.86
C CYS A 116 2.21 -7.09 -0.20
N GLY A 117 1.05 -7.20 -0.84
CA GLY A 117 0.79 -8.18 -1.92
C GLY A 117 -0.48 -9.00 -1.73
N GLU A 118 -0.82 -9.42 -0.50
CA GLU A 118 -2.04 -10.22 -0.29
C GLU A 118 -3.33 -9.42 -0.56
N ASN A 119 -3.30 -8.09 -0.41
CA ASN A 119 -4.40 -7.21 -0.81
C ASN A 119 -4.51 -7.09 -2.34
N ASP A 120 -3.38 -7.09 -3.06
CA ASP A 120 -3.36 -7.08 -4.52
C ASP A 120 -4.05 -8.33 -5.05
N ILE A 121 -3.68 -9.51 -4.52
CA ILE A 121 -4.24 -10.80 -4.92
C ILE A 121 -5.73 -10.88 -4.56
N ALA A 122 -6.11 -10.43 -3.35
CA ALA A 122 -7.52 -10.33 -2.97
C ALA A 122 -8.31 -9.34 -3.84
N GLY A 123 -7.64 -8.29 -4.36
CA GLY A 123 -8.17 -7.34 -5.32
C GLY A 123 -8.15 -7.82 -6.77
N GLY A 124 -7.73 -9.07 -7.03
CA GLY A 124 -7.75 -9.71 -8.34
C GLY A 124 -6.43 -9.68 -9.10
N ALA A 125 -5.40 -8.96 -8.64
CA ALA A 125 -4.11 -8.89 -9.32
C ALA A 125 -3.39 -10.25 -9.36
N THR A 126 -2.61 -10.49 -10.41
CA THR A 126 -1.83 -11.72 -10.55
C THR A 126 -0.61 -11.71 -9.63
N PRO A 127 -0.09 -12.87 -9.21
CA PRO A 127 1.20 -12.97 -8.51
C PRO A 127 2.35 -12.26 -9.24
N GLN A 128 2.37 -12.36 -10.58
CA GLN A 128 3.35 -11.66 -11.42
C GLN A 128 3.25 -10.14 -11.28
N LYS A 129 2.03 -9.58 -11.23
CA LYS A 129 1.84 -8.13 -11.05
C LYS A 129 2.38 -7.64 -9.71
N VAL A 130 2.24 -8.44 -8.64
CA VAL A 130 2.84 -8.12 -7.33
C VAL A 130 4.36 -8.09 -7.44
N LEU A 131 4.96 -9.10 -8.07
CA LEU A 131 6.41 -9.14 -8.32
C LEU A 131 6.89 -7.94 -9.14
N ASP A 132 6.20 -7.59 -10.22
CA ASP A 132 6.59 -6.49 -11.09
C ASP A 132 6.56 -5.14 -10.36
N ASN A 133 5.51 -4.92 -9.55
CA ASN A 133 5.44 -3.72 -8.71
C ASN A 133 6.57 -3.69 -7.67
N MET A 134 6.93 -4.84 -7.07
CA MET A 134 8.07 -4.93 -6.15
C MET A 134 9.41 -4.66 -6.83
N LYS A 135 9.60 -5.12 -8.08
CA LYS A 135 10.77 -4.78 -8.90
C LYS A 135 10.88 -3.28 -9.11
N THR A 136 9.77 -2.64 -9.49
CA THR A 136 9.71 -1.17 -9.65
C THR A 136 10.02 -0.45 -8.33
N PHE A 137 9.47 -0.93 -7.21
CA PHE A 137 9.69 -0.32 -5.89
C PHE A 137 11.17 -0.35 -5.52
N VAL A 138 11.82 -1.52 -5.66
CA VAL A 138 13.24 -1.70 -5.34
C VAL A 138 14.13 -0.86 -6.26
N ALA A 139 13.84 -0.81 -7.56
CA ALA A 139 14.59 0.01 -8.51
C ALA A 139 14.52 1.50 -8.13
N ARG A 140 13.31 2.02 -7.85
CA ARG A 140 13.11 3.42 -7.44
C ARG A 140 13.76 3.73 -6.10
N ALA A 141 13.63 2.83 -5.12
CA ALA A 141 14.23 3.01 -3.80
C ALA A 141 15.76 3.13 -3.91
N ARG A 142 16.42 2.24 -4.67
CA ARG A 142 17.87 2.27 -4.86
C ARG A 142 18.36 3.41 -5.75
N GLN A 143 17.55 3.87 -6.69
CA GLN A 143 17.86 5.08 -7.45
C GLN A 143 17.98 6.31 -6.54
N ALA A 144 17.09 6.42 -5.53
CA ALA A 144 17.13 7.52 -4.57
C ALA A 144 18.10 7.28 -3.40
N LEU A 145 18.30 6.03 -3.01
CA LEU A 145 19.07 5.60 -1.84
C LEU A 145 19.96 4.40 -2.22
N PRO A 146 21.13 4.61 -2.84
CA PRO A 146 21.94 3.53 -3.40
C PRO A 146 22.31 2.41 -2.42
N ASP A 147 22.53 2.76 -1.16
CA ASP A 147 22.98 1.83 -0.10
C ASP A 147 21.84 1.21 0.71
N VAL A 148 20.57 1.49 0.37
CA VAL A 148 19.42 1.04 1.19
C VAL A 148 19.29 -0.48 1.16
N ARG A 149 19.26 -1.08 2.36
CA ARG A 149 18.90 -2.50 2.51
C ARG A 149 17.39 -2.65 2.38
N ILE A 150 16.93 -3.67 1.65
CA ILE A 150 15.50 -3.90 1.44
C ILE A 150 15.15 -5.31 1.89
N TYR A 151 14.09 -5.39 2.69
CA TYR A 151 13.54 -6.62 3.23
C TYR A 151 12.09 -6.75 2.76
N TYR A 152 11.72 -7.95 2.32
CA TYR A 152 10.34 -8.30 2.01
C TYR A 152 9.86 -9.42 2.94
N ILE A 153 8.82 -9.13 3.72
CA ILE A 153 8.16 -10.12 4.56
C ILE A 153 7.16 -10.88 3.68
N SER A 154 7.22 -12.21 3.70
CA SER A 154 6.31 -13.05 2.92
C SER A 154 4.84 -12.70 3.23
N MET A 155 3.98 -12.79 2.23
CA MET A 155 2.53 -12.68 2.42
C MET A 155 2.06 -13.81 3.36
N LYS A 156 1.19 -13.48 4.30
CA LYS A 156 0.81 -14.42 5.37
C LYS A 156 -0.30 -15.37 4.90
N PRO A 157 -0.33 -16.62 5.40
CA PRO A 157 -1.55 -17.40 5.40
C PRO A 157 -2.57 -16.74 6.36
N SER A 158 -3.85 -16.79 6.02
CA SER A 158 -4.94 -16.38 6.93
C SER A 158 -6.23 -17.09 6.55
N HIS A 159 -7.09 -17.37 7.52
CA HIS A 159 -8.33 -18.10 7.23
C HIS A 159 -9.24 -17.34 6.25
N SER A 160 -9.37 -16.02 6.42
CA SER A 160 -10.21 -15.20 5.55
C SER A 160 -9.73 -15.12 4.11
N ARG A 161 -8.47 -15.50 3.83
CA ARG A 161 -7.90 -15.56 2.48
C ARG A 161 -7.42 -16.95 2.07
N TRP A 162 -7.81 -17.99 2.80
CA TRP A 162 -7.28 -19.34 2.56
C TRP A 162 -7.60 -19.87 1.16
N LYS A 163 -8.77 -19.52 0.61
CA LYS A 163 -9.15 -19.85 -0.78
C LYS A 163 -8.24 -19.21 -1.84
N LEU A 164 -7.46 -18.19 -1.47
CA LEU A 164 -6.50 -17.52 -2.35
C LEU A 164 -5.07 -17.99 -2.10
N TRP A 165 -4.86 -18.94 -1.19
CA TRP A 165 -3.53 -19.32 -0.72
C TRP A 165 -2.62 -19.83 -1.84
N ASP A 166 -3.13 -20.56 -2.83
CA ASP A 166 -2.32 -21.01 -3.97
C ASP A 166 -1.73 -19.83 -4.75
N ARG A 167 -2.51 -18.77 -4.96
CA ARG A 167 -2.02 -17.55 -5.63
C ARG A 167 -1.07 -16.75 -4.73
N ILE A 168 -1.36 -16.68 -3.43
CA ILE A 168 -0.52 -15.98 -2.46
C ILE A 168 0.84 -16.68 -2.32
N SER A 169 0.83 -18.01 -2.18
CA SER A 169 2.04 -18.84 -2.10
C SER A 169 2.85 -18.79 -3.39
N GLU A 170 2.20 -18.76 -4.56
CA GLU A 170 2.88 -18.52 -5.83
C GLU A 170 3.55 -17.15 -5.88
N GLY A 171 2.88 -16.09 -5.41
CA GLY A 171 3.49 -14.76 -5.33
C GLY A 171 4.67 -14.73 -4.34
N ASN A 172 4.56 -15.43 -3.22
CA ASN A 172 5.66 -15.61 -2.26
C ASN A 172 6.86 -16.29 -2.92
N ARG A 173 6.64 -17.37 -3.68
CA ARG A 173 7.69 -18.10 -4.41
C ARG A 173 8.38 -17.19 -5.42
N LEU A 174 7.63 -16.50 -6.28
CA LEU A 174 8.14 -15.57 -7.28
C LEU A 174 9.00 -14.45 -6.67
N ILE A 175 8.53 -13.86 -5.56
CA ILE A 175 9.28 -12.80 -4.88
C ILE A 175 10.53 -13.36 -4.21
N LYS A 176 10.47 -14.53 -3.59
CA LYS A 176 11.63 -15.18 -2.96
C LYS A 176 12.74 -15.47 -3.96
N GLU A 177 12.39 -16.04 -5.12
CA GLU A 177 13.33 -16.36 -6.19
C GLU A 177 13.99 -15.11 -6.77
N TRP A 178 13.18 -14.09 -7.05
CA TRP A 178 13.70 -12.81 -7.55
C TRP A 178 14.56 -12.09 -6.50
N ALA A 179 14.13 -12.09 -5.23
CA ALA A 179 14.83 -11.39 -4.15
C ALA A 179 16.27 -11.88 -3.97
N ALA A 180 16.48 -13.21 -4.10
CA ALA A 180 17.80 -13.82 -4.04
C ALA A 180 18.77 -13.27 -5.11
N GLN A 181 18.26 -12.93 -6.30
CA GLN A 181 19.06 -12.35 -7.40
C GLN A 181 19.20 -10.83 -7.27
N ALA A 182 18.19 -10.17 -6.70
CA ALA A 182 18.11 -8.72 -6.61
C ALA A 182 18.80 -8.15 -5.36
N GLY A 183 19.45 -8.97 -4.53
CA GLY A 183 20.02 -8.52 -3.26
C GLY A 183 18.95 -7.96 -2.30
N VAL A 184 17.73 -8.49 -2.38
CA VAL A 184 16.63 -8.19 -1.46
C VAL A 184 16.56 -9.33 -0.46
N THR A 185 16.45 -9.00 0.82
CA THR A 185 16.29 -10.02 1.85
C THR A 185 14.83 -10.46 1.93
N TYR A 186 14.57 -11.73 1.63
CA TYR A 186 13.25 -12.34 1.86
C TYR A 186 13.15 -12.90 3.28
N ILE A 187 12.13 -12.50 4.03
CA ILE A 187 11.82 -12.98 5.38
C ILE A 187 10.57 -13.85 5.30
N ASP A 188 10.75 -15.17 5.43
CA ASP A 188 9.64 -16.12 5.38
C ASP A 188 9.00 -16.28 6.76
N ILE A 189 7.73 -15.87 6.87
CA ILE A 189 6.91 -16.01 8.08
C ILE A 189 5.92 -17.18 7.98
N THR A 190 5.84 -17.84 6.81
CA THR A 190 4.74 -18.74 6.45
C THR A 190 4.65 -19.90 7.43
N ALA A 191 5.75 -20.64 7.61
CA ALA A 191 5.79 -21.83 8.45
C ALA A 191 5.43 -21.53 9.91
N ALA A 192 5.82 -20.37 10.44
CA ALA A 192 5.49 -19.98 11.81
C ALA A 192 3.99 -19.76 12.02
N MET A 193 3.26 -19.39 10.97
CA MET A 193 1.84 -19.07 11.02
C MET A 193 0.91 -20.25 10.70
N LEU A 194 1.48 -21.40 10.35
CA LEU A 194 0.72 -22.64 10.14
C LEU A 194 0.71 -23.51 11.40
N ASP A 195 -0.37 -24.26 11.58
CA ASP A 195 -0.48 -25.31 12.58
C ASP A 195 0.08 -26.65 12.04
N ALA A 196 -0.07 -27.72 12.83
CA ALA A 196 0.42 -29.04 12.48
C ALA A 196 -0.27 -29.65 11.24
N ASP A 197 -1.48 -29.20 10.92
CA ASP A 197 -2.25 -29.65 9.76
C ASP A 197 -1.96 -28.80 8.51
N GLY A 198 -1.06 -27.83 8.61
CA GLY A 198 -0.72 -26.91 7.53
C GLY A 198 -1.77 -25.84 7.27
N LEU A 199 -2.69 -25.61 8.22
CA LEU A 199 -3.70 -24.56 8.17
C LEU A 199 -3.23 -23.31 8.93
N PRO A 200 -3.78 -22.11 8.64
CA PRO A 200 -3.47 -20.93 9.46
C PRO A 200 -3.82 -21.19 10.92
N ARG A 201 -2.92 -20.87 11.84
CA ARG A 201 -3.22 -20.97 13.28
C ARG A 201 -4.43 -20.10 13.62
N SER A 202 -5.41 -20.64 14.33
CA SER A 202 -6.62 -19.87 14.64
C SER A 202 -6.43 -18.82 15.75
N ASP A 203 -5.49 -19.04 16.68
CA ASP A 203 -5.33 -18.21 17.87
C ASP A 203 -4.45 -16.96 17.66
N ILE A 204 -3.92 -16.75 16.45
CA ILE A 204 -3.03 -15.63 16.12
C ILE A 204 -3.72 -14.48 15.37
N PHE A 205 -5.03 -14.61 15.10
CA PHE A 205 -5.83 -13.61 14.40
C PHE A 205 -6.84 -12.91 15.31
N LEU A 206 -7.28 -11.74 14.88
CA LEU A 206 -8.47 -11.05 15.38
C LEU A 206 -9.75 -11.77 14.89
N PRO A 207 -10.95 -11.39 15.38
CA PRO A 207 -12.21 -12.04 14.98
C PRO A 207 -12.49 -12.04 13.48
N ASP A 208 -11.91 -11.11 12.72
CA ASP A 208 -12.01 -11.07 11.25
C ASP A 208 -11.19 -12.17 10.54
N ARG A 209 -10.43 -12.97 11.30
CA ARG A 209 -9.56 -14.07 10.85
C ARG A 209 -8.59 -13.68 9.72
N LEU A 210 -8.24 -12.40 9.65
CA LEU A 210 -7.33 -11.81 8.66
C LEU A 210 -6.20 -11.05 9.33
N HIS A 211 -6.53 -10.11 10.22
CA HIS A 211 -5.56 -9.26 10.90
C HIS A 211 -5.02 -9.98 12.13
N MET A 212 -3.74 -9.78 12.42
CA MET A 212 -3.09 -10.47 13.53
C MET A 212 -3.43 -9.82 14.87
N ASN A 213 -3.53 -10.64 15.90
CA ASN A 213 -3.47 -10.18 17.28
C ASN A 213 -1.99 -10.16 17.76
N ARG A 214 -1.76 -9.89 19.06
CA ARG A 214 -0.40 -9.86 19.62
C ARG A 214 0.38 -11.16 19.39
N LYS A 215 -0.24 -12.33 19.56
CA LYS A 215 0.41 -13.64 19.34
C LYS A 215 0.88 -13.81 17.90
N GLY A 216 0.14 -13.28 16.92
CA GLY A 216 0.58 -13.28 15.53
C GLY A 216 1.83 -12.45 15.30
N TYR A 217 1.91 -11.26 15.91
CA TYR A 217 3.14 -10.46 15.87
C TYR A 217 4.31 -11.13 16.61
N GLU A 218 4.07 -11.85 17.69
CA GLU A 218 5.10 -12.62 18.42
C GLU A 218 5.77 -13.71 17.56
N LEU A 219 5.09 -14.21 16.53
CA LEU A 219 5.69 -15.10 15.54
C LEU A 219 6.59 -14.34 14.54
N TRP A 220 6.22 -13.11 14.18
CA TRP A 220 6.97 -12.30 13.20
C TRP A 220 8.23 -11.67 13.80
N ILE A 221 8.13 -11.17 15.03
CA ILE A 221 9.18 -10.43 15.72
C ILE A 221 10.55 -11.12 15.63
N PRO A 222 10.72 -12.37 16.10
CA PRO A 222 12.04 -12.99 16.11
C PRO A 222 12.58 -13.24 14.69
N LEU A 223 11.71 -13.52 13.71
CA LEU A 223 12.12 -13.78 12.32
C LEU A 223 12.65 -12.51 11.66
N ILE A 224 11.95 -11.39 11.86
CA ILE A 224 12.32 -10.09 11.29
C ILE A 224 13.54 -9.54 12.02
N LYS A 225 13.48 -9.45 13.35
CA LYS A 225 14.53 -8.82 14.16
C LYS A 225 15.86 -9.54 14.00
N LYS A 226 15.89 -10.88 14.06
CA LYS A 226 17.10 -11.67 13.82
C LYS A 226 17.75 -11.32 12.49
N ARG A 227 16.94 -11.14 11.44
CA ARG A 227 17.47 -10.85 10.11
C ARG A 227 17.97 -9.42 9.98
N LEU A 228 17.27 -8.46 10.58
CA LEU A 228 17.71 -7.06 10.61
C LEU A 228 19.03 -6.91 11.39
N GLU A 229 19.13 -7.51 12.60
CA GLU A 229 20.35 -7.45 13.42
C GLU A 229 21.54 -8.12 12.72
N ALA A 230 21.33 -9.27 12.08
CA ALA A 230 22.40 -9.96 11.34
C ALA A 230 22.93 -9.12 10.17
N ASP A 231 22.06 -8.38 9.47
CA ASP A 231 22.41 -7.67 8.25
C ASP A 231 22.87 -6.21 8.51
N LEU A 232 22.42 -5.58 9.59
CA LEU A 232 22.64 -4.15 9.91
C LEU A 232 23.55 -3.93 11.12
N GLY A 233 23.77 -4.94 11.97
CA GLY A 233 24.38 -4.78 13.28
C GLY A 233 23.47 -4.07 14.28
N ASP A 234 23.98 -3.91 15.50
CA ASP A 234 23.39 -3.15 16.61
C ASP A 234 23.64 -1.63 16.51
N GLY A 235 24.57 -1.21 15.63
CA GLY A 235 25.04 0.16 15.52
C GLY A 235 23.98 1.11 14.97
N GLY A 236 23.55 2.07 15.81
CA GLY A 236 22.79 3.26 15.41
C GLY A 236 23.51 4.17 14.43
#